data_AF-A0A0F3PH81-F1
#
_entry.id   AF-A0A0F3PH81-F1
#
_cell.length_a   1.000
_cell.length_b   1.000
_cell.length_c   1.000
_cell.angle_alpha   90.00
_cell.angle_beta   90.00
_cell.angle_gamma   90.00
#
_symmetry.space_group_name_H-M   'P 1'
#
loop_
_entity.id
_entity.type
_entity.pdbx_description
1 polymer ?
#
loop_
_entity_poly.entity_id
_entity_poly.type
_entity_poly.pdbx_seq_one_letter_code
_entity_poly.pdbx_strand_id
1 'polypeptide(L)'
;MFNIEYSLWFEYILKGLSLLKLPTPLGGTSNHFKTDIFKLDGWDAYNVPEDAELGIRIYSQNYKVAILDAYTLEEAPNSLGNWRNQRSRWIQGFLQTFLVFKAQKDKCQKFTLLQVITIYIFIGLST
;
A
#
# COMPACT_ATOMS: atom_id res chain seq x y z
N MET A 1 -1.73 -3.23 21.73
CA MET A 1 -0.57 -2.85 20.88
C MET A 1 -0.95 -2.91 19.41
N PHE A 2 -1.42 -4.05 18.89
CA PHE A 2 -1.89 -4.20 17.50
C PHE A 2 -2.94 -3.17 17.05
N ASN A 3 -4.02 -2.95 17.82
CA ASN A 3 -5.07 -2.00 17.43
C ASN A 3 -4.58 -0.55 17.26
N ILE A 4 -3.60 -0.11 18.06
CA ILE A 4 -3.07 1.26 17.97
C ILE A 4 -2.26 1.41 16.67
N GLU A 5 -1.40 0.44 16.40
CA GLU A 5 -0.60 0.39 15.17
C GLU A 5 -1.50 0.32 13.93
N TYR A 6 -2.53 -0.52 13.98
CA TYR A 6 -3.51 -0.67 12.91
C TYR A 6 -4.29 0.64 12.68
N SER A 7 -4.81 1.26 13.74
CA SER A 7 -5.54 2.53 13.64
C SER A 7 -4.65 3.64 13.10
N LEU A 8 -3.41 3.75 13.60
CA LEU A 8 -2.44 4.72 13.08
C LEU A 8 -2.21 4.56 11.57
N TRP A 9 -2.08 3.33 11.11
CA TRP A 9 -1.82 3.04 9.70
C TRP A 9 -3.03 3.36 8.81
N PHE A 10 -4.18 2.77 9.13
CA PHE A 10 -5.36 2.81 8.27
C PHE A 10 -6.17 4.09 8.42
N GLU A 11 -6.36 4.59 9.65
CA GLU A 11 -7.21 5.75 9.91
C GLU A 11 -6.48 7.08 9.74
N TYR A 12 -5.16 7.10 9.97
CA TYR A 12 -4.38 8.34 9.93
C TYR A 12 -3.43 8.41 8.74
N ILE A 13 -2.50 7.45 8.60
CA ILE A 13 -1.46 7.52 7.56
C ILE A 13 -2.08 7.41 6.15
N LEU A 14 -2.82 6.35 5.87
CA LEU A 14 -3.43 6.14 4.55
C LEU A 14 -4.44 7.24 4.21
N LYS A 15 -5.25 7.67 5.19
CA LYS A 15 -6.19 8.78 5.03
C LYS A 15 -5.46 10.09 4.71
N GLY A 16 -4.35 10.37 5.39
CA GLY A 16 -3.51 11.54 5.14
C GLY A 16 -2.90 11.53 3.73
N LEU A 17 -2.33 10.41 3.30
CA LEU A 17 -1.78 10.26 1.94
C LEU A 17 -2.85 10.49 0.87
N SER A 18 -4.05 9.93 1.08
CA SER A 18 -5.19 10.09 0.18
C SER A 18 -5.64 11.55 0.08
N LEU A 19 -5.78 12.26 1.21
CA LEU A 19 -6.15 13.68 1.26
C LEU A 19 -5.11 14.57 0.56
N LEU A 20 -3.82 14.25 0.72
CA LEU A 20 -2.72 14.94 0.07
C LEU A 20 -2.54 14.55 -1.41
N LYS A 21 -3.38 13.63 -1.93
CA LYS A 21 -3.30 13.10 -3.30
C LYS A 21 -1.92 12.50 -3.61
N LEU A 22 -1.27 11.92 -2.62
CA LEU A 22 0.01 11.24 -2.73
C LEU A 22 -0.18 9.76 -3.09
N PRO A 23 0.87 9.05 -3.55
CA PRO A 23 0.80 7.62 -3.82
C PRO A 23 0.31 6.90 -2.57
N THR A 24 -0.88 6.32 -2.67
CA THR A 24 -1.55 5.65 -1.55
C THR A 24 -1.63 4.17 -1.91
N PRO A 25 -0.87 3.31 -1.21
CA PRO A 25 -0.95 1.87 -1.40
C PRO A 25 -2.27 1.35 -0.86
N LEU A 26 -2.72 0.23 -1.40
CA LEU A 26 -3.91 -0.43 -0.90
C LEU A 26 -3.56 -1.20 0.38
N GLY A 27 -4.51 -1.25 1.31
CA GLY A 27 -4.31 -1.79 2.66
C GLY A 27 -4.90 -3.18 2.85
N GLY A 28 -4.93 -4.02 1.82
CA GLY A 28 -5.41 -5.40 1.94
C GLY A 28 -6.90 -5.56 1.71
N THR A 29 -7.68 -5.67 2.78
CA THR A 29 -9.10 -5.99 2.68
C THR A 29 -9.96 -4.78 2.31
N SER A 30 -11.21 -5.03 1.89
CA SER A 30 -12.20 -3.99 1.56
C SER A 30 -11.80 -3.01 0.44
N ASN A 31 -10.93 -3.45 -0.48
CA ASN A 31 -10.60 -2.68 -1.66
C ASN A 31 -11.75 -2.70 -2.69
N HIS A 32 -12.08 -1.53 -3.24
CA HIS A 32 -13.13 -1.37 -4.24
C HIS A 32 -12.56 -0.72 -5.50
N PHE A 33 -12.77 -1.36 -6.65
CA PHE A 33 -12.21 -0.92 -7.93
C PHE A 33 -13.30 -0.70 -8.97
N LYS A 34 -13.06 0.27 -9.86
CA LYS A 34 -13.79 0.29 -11.13
C LYS A 34 -13.30 -0.85 -12.00
N THR A 35 -14.23 -1.64 -12.53
CA THR A 35 -13.92 -2.83 -13.35
C THR A 35 -13.00 -2.51 -14.52
N ASP A 36 -13.21 -1.38 -15.16
CA ASP A 36 -12.49 -0.99 -16.38
C ASP A 36 -11.04 -0.61 -16.08
N ILE A 37 -10.75 -0.13 -14.86
CA ILE A 37 -9.39 0.14 -14.40
C ILE A 37 -8.71 -1.17 -14.00
N PHE A 38 -9.42 -2.04 -13.27
CA PHE A 38 -8.85 -3.27 -12.75
C PHE A 38 -8.50 -4.28 -13.86
N LYS A 39 -9.35 -4.41 -14.89
CA LYS A 39 -9.15 -5.35 -16.01
C LYS A 39 -7.89 -5.05 -16.86
N LEU A 40 -7.35 -3.85 -16.78
CA LEU A 40 -6.19 -3.45 -17.59
C LEU A 40 -4.86 -4.01 -17.06
N ASP A 41 -4.74 -4.22 -15.75
CA ASP A 41 -3.47 -4.64 -15.13
C ASP A 41 -3.60 -5.80 -14.13
N GLY A 42 -4.79 -6.04 -13.57
CA GLY A 42 -5.05 -7.14 -12.64
C GLY A 42 -4.12 -7.17 -11.41
N TRP A 43 -4.09 -8.33 -10.75
CA TRP A 43 -3.16 -8.62 -9.65
C TRP A 43 -1.83 -9.16 -10.18
N ASP A 44 -0.72 -8.74 -9.57
CA ASP A 44 0.59 -9.35 -9.82
C ASP A 44 0.78 -10.60 -8.96
N ALA A 45 0.76 -11.77 -9.58
CA ALA A 45 0.88 -13.07 -8.89
C ALA A 45 2.27 -13.32 -8.29
N TYR A 46 3.29 -12.53 -8.64
CA TYR A 46 4.65 -12.71 -8.17
C TYR A 46 5.02 -11.78 -7.01
N ASN A 47 4.13 -10.85 -6.64
CA ASN A 47 4.37 -9.89 -5.57
C ASN A 47 3.67 -10.29 -4.27
N VAL A 48 4.37 -10.19 -3.14
CA VAL A 48 3.87 -10.64 -1.83
C VAL A 48 2.81 -9.68 -1.22
N PRO A 49 2.85 -8.35 -1.46
CA PRO A 49 1.74 -7.44 -1.20
C PRO A 49 1.22 -6.90 -2.53
N GLU A 50 0.52 -7.76 -3.25
CA GLU A 50 -0.08 -7.46 -4.55
C GLU A 50 -0.97 -6.19 -4.51
N ASP A 51 -1.56 -5.92 -3.35
CA ASP A 51 -2.36 -4.74 -3.01
C ASP A 51 -1.55 -3.44 -2.96
N ALA A 52 -0.48 -3.40 -2.18
CA ALA A 52 0.32 -2.20 -2.02
C ALA A 52 0.93 -1.76 -3.35
N GLU A 53 1.41 -2.72 -4.15
CA GLU A 53 1.97 -2.44 -5.47
C GLU A 53 0.91 -2.01 -6.48
N LEU A 54 -0.27 -2.66 -6.50
CA LEU A 54 -1.36 -2.26 -7.36
C LEU A 54 -1.78 -0.80 -7.09
N GLY A 55 -1.80 -0.36 -5.82
CA GLY A 55 -2.08 1.03 -5.47
C GLY A 55 -1.09 2.03 -6.10
N ILE A 56 0.21 1.71 -6.07
CA ILE A 56 1.26 2.53 -6.68
C ILE A 56 1.14 2.51 -8.21
N ARG A 57 0.82 1.35 -8.79
CA ARG A 57 0.62 1.18 -10.23
C ARG A 57 -0.56 1.99 -10.75
N ILE A 58 -1.71 1.91 -10.08
CA ILE A 58 -2.91 2.73 -10.34
C ILE A 58 -2.54 4.22 -10.30
N TYR A 59 -1.77 4.64 -9.30
CA TYR A 59 -1.31 6.03 -9.21
C TYR A 59 -0.42 6.44 -10.39
N SER A 60 0.47 5.57 -10.87
CA SER A 60 1.33 5.82 -12.04
C SER A 60 0.58 6.01 -13.37
N GLN A 61 -0.69 5.58 -13.40
CA GLN A 61 -1.61 5.74 -14.53
C GLN A 61 -2.53 6.96 -14.40
N ASN A 62 -2.23 7.88 -13.46
CA ASN A 62 -3.04 9.06 -13.15
C ASN A 62 -4.40 8.76 -12.51
N TYR A 63 -4.62 7.54 -12.01
CA TYR A 63 -5.76 7.25 -11.15
C TYR A 63 -5.44 7.57 -9.68
N LYS A 64 -6.48 7.71 -8.87
CA LYS A 64 -6.35 8.06 -7.45
C LYS A 64 -7.01 7.00 -6.58
N VAL A 65 -6.38 6.71 -5.46
CA VAL A 65 -6.91 5.86 -4.41
C VAL A 65 -7.49 6.78 -3.32
N ALA A 66 -8.73 6.51 -2.92
CA ALA A 66 -9.44 7.24 -1.89
C ALA A 66 -9.77 6.32 -0.72
N ILE A 67 -9.60 6.82 0.51
CA ILE A 67 -10.09 6.14 1.71
C ILE A 67 -11.55 6.53 1.93
N LEU A 68 -12.42 5.52 2.04
CA LEU A 68 -13.82 5.69 2.40
C LEU A 68 -13.97 5.66 3.92
N ASP A 69 -14.91 6.45 4.44
CA ASP A 69 -15.23 6.47 5.87
C ASP A 69 -16.14 5.27 6.21
N ALA A 70 -15.56 4.08 6.17
CA ALA A 70 -16.22 2.81 6.40
C ALA A 70 -15.35 1.91 7.28
N TYR A 71 -15.99 1.12 8.15
CA TYR A 71 -15.30 0.24 9.07
C TYR A 71 -15.18 -1.17 8.50
N THR A 72 -13.94 -1.70 8.51
CA THR A 72 -13.67 -3.11 8.27
C THR A 72 -13.14 -3.71 9.57
N LEU A 73 -13.76 -4.78 10.04
CA LEU A 73 -13.30 -5.50 11.21
C LEU A 73 -12.41 -6.66 10.75
N GLU A 74 -11.15 -6.65 11.18
CA GLU A 74 -10.20 -7.74 10.95
C GLU A 74 -9.88 -8.48 12.25
N GLU A 75 -9.58 -9.77 12.12
CA GLU A 75 -9.14 -10.57 13.25
C GLU A 75 -7.70 -10.20 13.63
N ALA A 76 -7.51 -9.74 14.86
CA ALA A 76 -6.18 -9.43 15.37
C ALA A 76 -5.38 -10.72 15.62
N PRO A 77 -4.06 -10.74 15.34
CA PRO A 77 -3.23 -11.88 15.65
C PRO A 77 -3.26 -12.18 17.15
N ASN A 78 -3.64 -13.41 17.50
CA ASN A 78 -3.82 -13.87 18.87
C ASN A 78 -2.51 -14.27 19.59
N SER A 79 -1.37 -14.21 18.91
CA SER A 79 -0.07 -14.55 19.47
C SER A 79 1.05 -13.68 18.91
N LEU A 80 2.10 -13.47 19.71
CA LEU A 80 3.29 -12.71 19.31
C LEU A 80 4.02 -13.34 18.11
N GLY A 81 4.00 -14.67 18.00
CA GLY A 81 4.57 -15.39 16.85
C GLY A 81 3.82 -15.10 15.55
N ASN A 82 2.48 -15.16 15.59
CA ASN A 82 1.63 -14.84 14.44
C ASN A 82 1.79 -13.37 14.03
N TRP A 83 1.81 -12.46 15.00
CA TRP A 83 2.06 -11.04 14.75
C TRP A 83 3.42 -10.81 14.07
N ARG A 84 4.49 -11.44 14.56
CA ARG A 84 5.83 -11.32 13.96
C ARG A 84 5.84 -11.81 12.52
N ASN A 85 5.26 -12.97 12.24
CA ASN A 85 5.18 -13.53 10.90
C ASN A 85 4.34 -12.65 9.95
N GLN A 86 3.29 -12.02 10.46
CA GLN A 86 2.50 -11.04 9.70
C GLN A 86 3.34 -9.81 9.34
N ARG A 87 4.05 -9.22 10.32
CA ARG A 87 4.92 -8.06 10.09
C ARG A 87 6.09 -8.37 9.15
N SER A 88 6.70 -9.54 9.28
CA SER A 88 7.77 -9.97 8.36
C SER A 88 7.29 -10.03 6.91
N ARG A 89 6.08 -10.53 6.66
CA ARG A 89 5.49 -10.55 5.30
C ARG A 89 5.24 -9.13 4.78
N TRP A 90 4.73 -8.23 5.61
CA TRP A 90 4.54 -6.83 5.23
C TRP A 90 5.86 -6.16 4.84
N ILE A 91 6.90 -6.28 5.68
CA ILE A 91 8.23 -5.73 5.40
C ILE A 91 8.82 -6.30 4.11
N GLN A 92 8.80 -7.63 3.95
CA GLN A 92 9.28 -8.30 2.73
C GLN A 92 8.57 -7.75 1.50
N GLY A 93 7.26 -7.58 1.59
CA GLY A 93 6.48 -7.07 0.49
C GLY A 93 6.77 -5.61 0.15
N PHE A 94 6.94 -4.75 1.15
CA PHE A 94 7.31 -3.35 0.90
C PHE A 94 8.70 -3.24 0.26
N LEU A 95 9.65 -4.06 0.71
CA LEU A 95 10.97 -4.15 0.08
C LEU A 95 10.88 -4.64 -1.37
N GLN A 96 10.03 -5.64 -1.66
CA GLN A 96 9.84 -6.13 -3.03
C GLN A 96 9.24 -5.05 -3.93
N THR A 97 8.16 -4.41 -3.48
CA THR A 97 7.49 -3.32 -4.20
C THR A 97 8.45 -2.17 -4.49
N PHE A 98 9.30 -1.82 -3.53
CA PHE A 98 10.35 -0.82 -3.70
C PHE A 98 11.35 -1.17 -4.80
N LEU A 99 11.86 -2.41 -4.79
CA LEU A 99 12.84 -2.87 -5.77
C LEU A 99 12.24 -2.91 -7.18
N VAL A 100 11.01 -3.38 -7.32
CA VAL A 100 10.28 -3.39 -8.59
C VAL A 100 10.07 -1.96 -9.10
N PHE A 101 9.64 -1.05 -8.21
CA PHE A 101 9.47 0.36 -8.56
C PHE A 101 10.78 0.98 -9.06
N LYS A 102 11.89 0.78 -8.33
CA LYS A 102 13.22 1.28 -8.70
C LYS A 102 13.74 0.68 -10.02
N ALA A 103 13.41 -0.58 -10.31
CA ALA A 103 13.79 -1.24 -11.55
C ALA A 103 13.04 -0.68 -12.77
N GLN A 104 11.80 -0.22 -12.59
CA GLN A 104 10.98 0.38 -13.65
C GLN A 104 11.28 1.89 -13.81
N LYS A 105 12.46 2.21 -14.34
CA LYS A 105 12.95 3.60 -14.52
C LYS A 105 11.96 4.52 -15.24
N ASP A 106 11.25 4.02 -16.25
CA ASP A 106 10.31 4.81 -17.05
C ASP A 106 9.05 5.23 -16.29
N LYS A 107 8.63 4.42 -15.29
CA LYS A 107 7.50 4.77 -14.42
C LYS A 107 7.94 5.70 -13.28
N CYS A 108 9.15 5.51 -12.73
CA CYS A 108 9.72 6.41 -11.73
C CYS A 108 9.79 7.87 -12.21
N GLN A 109 10.09 8.11 -13.49
CA GLN A 109 10.18 9.46 -14.06
C GLN A 109 8.84 10.22 -14.07
N LYS A 110 7.71 9.52 -13.91
CA LYS A 110 6.38 10.15 -13.82
C LYS A 110 6.07 10.70 -12.43
N PHE A 111 6.86 10.33 -11.41
CA PHE A 111 6.63 10.75 -10.03
C PHE A 111 7.47 11.98 -9.68
N THR A 112 6.88 12.89 -8.92
CA THR A 112 7.59 14.03 -8.34
C THR A 112 8.47 13.57 -7.18
N LEU A 113 9.50 14.36 -6.84
CA LEU A 113 10.39 14.07 -5.71
C LEU A 113 9.62 13.81 -4.40
N LEU A 114 8.55 14.59 -4.14
CA LEU A 114 7.71 14.42 -2.96
C LEU A 114 7.03 13.04 -2.95
N GLN A 115 6.46 12.63 -4.08
CA GLN A 115 5.78 11.33 -4.21
C GLN A 115 6.76 10.16 -4.05
N VAL A 116 7.97 10.30 -4.58
CA VAL A 116 9.04 9.33 -4.40
C VAL A 116 9.41 9.24 -2.91
N ILE A 117 9.65 10.38 -2.24
CA ILE A 117 9.93 10.42 -0.79
C ILE A 117 8.79 9.80 0.01
N THR A 118 7.53 10.01 -0.37
CA THR A 118 6.38 9.37 0.28
C THR A 118 6.48 7.85 0.23
N ILE A 119 6.82 7.29 -0.93
CA ILE A 119 7.02 5.83 -1.08
C ILE A 119 8.15 5.36 -0.15
N TYR A 120 9.28 6.08 -0.10
CA TYR A 120 10.40 5.76 0.80
C TYR A 120 10.03 5.81 2.28
N ILE A 121 9.32 6.85 2.72
CA ILE A 121 8.86 6.98 4.11
C ILE A 121 7.89 5.87 4.44
N PHE A 122 6.99 5.53 3.51
CA PHE A 122 6.02 4.47 3.70
C PHE A 122 6.69 3.10 3.91
N ILE A 123 7.72 2.78 3.11
CA ILE A 123 8.54 1.58 3.31
C ILE A 123 9.31 1.65 4.63
N GLY A 124 9.92 2.79 4.97
CA GLY A 124 10.70 2.95 6.20
C GLY A 124 9.87 2.92 7.49
N LEU A 125 8.59 3.30 7.45
CA LEU A 125 7.66 3.20 8.59
C LEU A 125 7.12 1.78 8.79
N SER A 126 7.26 0.93 7.77
CA SER A 126 6.81 -0.46 7.83
C SER A 126 7.83 -1.41 8.46
N THR A 127 9.12 -1.03 8.48
CA THR A 127 10.26 -1.72 9.12
C THR A 127 10.44 -1.32 10.56
#